data_AF-A0AAF0DS36-F1
#
_entry.id   AF-A0AAF0DS36-F1
#
_cell.length_a   1.000
_cell.length_b   1.000
_cell.length_c   1.000
_cell.angle_alpha   90.00
_cell.angle_beta   90.00
_cell.angle_gamma   90.00
#
_symmetry.space_group_name_H-M   'P 1'
#
loop_
_entity.id
_entity.type
_entity.pdbx_description
1 polymer ?
#
loop_
_entity_poly.entity_id
_entity_poly.type
_entity_poly.pdbx_seq_one_letter_code
_entity_poly.pdbx_strand_id
1 'polypeptide(L)'
;MRAREAANDAQLREMYNEFVAKAQREKREPASFEEFLKHPKVAKRAFWEPHSDSDGSSSSSTSSSTSSSASSSASSSASSGSGSDNGHSYTGQATYYTPGLGACGKSSSSSDLIVAVSHKLFDKYSNGNPNDNGLCGKKIKATYQGKSTTVTVVDRCTGCKETDLDFSPTAFTKLAAKSKGRLNDMKWSFVE
;
A
#
# COMPACT_ATOMS: atom_id res chain seq x y z
N MET A 1 36.36 -30.42 -11.22
CA MET A 1 36.11 -28.96 -11.16
C MET A 1 35.88 -28.36 -12.55
N ARG A 2 36.73 -28.64 -13.55
CA ARG A 2 36.58 -28.13 -14.94
C ARG A 2 35.22 -28.37 -15.63
N ALA A 3 34.57 -29.51 -15.39
CA ALA A 3 33.25 -29.79 -15.99
C ALA A 3 32.09 -28.96 -15.39
N ARG A 4 32.22 -28.53 -14.12
CA ARG A 4 31.23 -27.69 -13.44
C ARG A 4 31.41 -26.22 -13.81
N GLU A 5 32.65 -25.79 -14.04
CA GLU A 5 32.96 -24.46 -14.58
C GLU A 5 32.46 -24.31 -16.03
N ALA A 6 32.65 -25.33 -16.88
CA ALA A 6 32.12 -25.33 -18.25
C ALA A 6 30.57 -25.31 -18.31
N ALA A 7 29.90 -25.98 -17.38
CA ALA A 7 28.44 -25.97 -17.29
C ALA A 7 27.91 -24.57 -16.89
N ASN A 8 28.58 -23.89 -15.96
CA ASN A 8 28.20 -22.53 -15.55
C ASN A 8 28.40 -21.51 -16.69
N ASP A 9 29.47 -21.66 -17.48
CA ASP A 9 29.75 -20.78 -18.63
C ASP A 9 28.73 -20.95 -19.76
N ALA A 10 28.27 -22.19 -20.00
CA ALA A 10 27.22 -22.48 -20.96
C ALA A 10 25.89 -21.84 -20.56
N GLN A 11 25.51 -21.93 -19.27
CA GLN A 11 24.28 -21.30 -18.77
C GLN A 11 24.32 -19.77 -18.81
N LEU A 12 25.47 -19.16 -18.50
CA LEU A 12 25.66 -17.71 -18.61
C LEU A 12 25.53 -17.21 -20.06
N ARG A 13 26.06 -17.98 -21.01
CA ARG A 13 25.99 -17.65 -22.44
C ARG A 13 24.58 -17.82 -23.01
N GLU A 14 23.84 -18.83 -22.54
CA GLU A 14 22.44 -19.03 -22.89
C GLU A 14 21.56 -17.89 -22.36
N MET A 15 21.72 -17.52 -21.09
CA MET A 15 21.01 -16.40 -20.47
C MET A 15 21.32 -15.05 -21.15
N TYR A 16 22.58 -14.82 -21.54
CA TYR A 16 22.96 -13.60 -22.28
C TYR A 16 22.30 -13.55 -23.67
N ASN A 17 22.25 -14.69 -24.38
CA ASN A 17 21.60 -14.76 -25.68
C ASN A 17 20.08 -14.55 -25.58
N GLU A 18 19.42 -15.07 -24.53
CA GLU A 18 18.01 -14.79 -24.26
C GLU A 18 17.74 -13.32 -23.95
N PHE A 19 18.62 -12.68 -23.17
CA PHE A 19 18.53 -11.25 -22.88
C PHE A 19 18.67 -10.39 -24.14
N VAL A 20 19.65 -10.70 -25.00
CA VAL A 20 19.85 -10.02 -26.29
C VAL A 20 18.66 -10.27 -27.23
N ALA A 21 18.11 -11.48 -27.27
CA ALA A 21 16.94 -11.80 -28.09
C ALA A 21 15.68 -11.05 -27.61
N LYS A 22 15.50 -10.88 -26.29
CA LYS A 22 14.41 -10.09 -25.71
C LYS A 22 14.56 -8.60 -26.02
N ALA A 23 15.78 -8.06 -25.90
CA ALA A 23 16.09 -6.68 -26.27
C ALA A 23 15.87 -6.38 -27.77
N GLN A 24 16.11 -7.37 -28.65
CA GLN A 24 15.83 -7.24 -30.09
C GLN A 24 14.33 -7.23 -30.41
N ARG A 25 13.49 -7.92 -29.60
CA ARG A 25 12.04 -7.99 -29.78
C ARG A 25 11.29 -6.75 -29.26
N GLU A 26 11.93 -5.94 -28.43
CA GLU A 26 11.37 -4.70 -27.86
C GLU A 26 11.64 -3.44 -28.70
N LYS A 27 12.25 -3.57 -29.89
CA LYS A 27 12.27 -2.50 -30.90
C LYS A 27 10.87 -2.27 -31.48
N ARG A 28 9.95 -1.74 -30.67
CA ARG A 28 8.82 -0.96 -31.17
C ARG A 28 9.38 0.33 -31.74
N GLU A 29 9.14 0.52 -33.02
CA GLU A 29 9.44 1.75 -33.74
C GLU A 29 8.90 2.99 -33.02
N PRO A 30 9.62 4.13 -33.08
CA PRO A 30 9.08 5.40 -32.61
C PRO A 30 7.89 5.81 -33.47
N ALA A 31 6.78 6.17 -32.82
CA ALA A 31 5.70 6.88 -33.46
C ALA A 31 6.25 8.12 -34.18
N SER A 32 5.93 8.20 -35.47
CA SER A 32 6.25 9.29 -36.36
C SER A 32 5.87 10.65 -35.77
N PHE A 33 6.78 11.60 -35.97
CA PHE A 33 6.68 13.04 -35.72
C PHE A 33 5.39 13.70 -36.27
N GLU A 34 4.67 13.06 -37.18
CA GLU A 34 3.39 13.52 -37.76
C GLU A 34 2.18 13.44 -36.80
N GLU A 35 2.23 12.67 -35.70
CA GLU A 35 1.10 12.59 -34.75
C GLU A 35 1.09 13.76 -33.74
N PHE A 36 2.23 14.44 -33.55
CA PHE A 36 2.37 15.54 -32.59
C PHE A 36 1.88 16.90 -33.12
N LEU A 37 1.54 17.01 -34.42
CA LEU A 37 1.02 18.24 -35.03
C LEU A 37 -0.52 18.33 -35.07
N LYS A 38 -1.25 17.31 -34.58
CA LYS A 38 -2.73 17.30 -34.61
C LYS A 38 -3.44 17.90 -33.38
N HIS A 39 -2.72 18.36 -32.34
CA HIS A 39 -3.34 19.00 -31.17
C HIS A 39 -2.67 20.32 -30.75
N PRO A 40 -2.96 21.45 -31.40
CA PRO A 40 -2.41 22.75 -31.04
C PRO A 40 -3.34 23.56 -30.10
N LYS A 41 -4.02 22.97 -29.12
CA LYS A 41 -4.77 23.67 -28.04
C LYS A 41 -4.87 22.67 -26.88
N VAL A 42 -4.18 22.80 -25.75
CA VAL A 42 -4.43 23.77 -24.68
C VAL A 42 -3.22 23.73 -23.74
N ALA A 43 -2.48 24.83 -23.67
CA ALA A 43 -1.44 25.05 -22.66
C ALA A 43 -1.54 26.49 -22.17
N LYS A 44 -2.06 26.73 -20.95
CA LYS A 44 -1.75 27.86 -20.04
C LYS A 44 -2.14 27.44 -18.60
N ARG A 45 -1.20 27.11 -17.71
CA ARG A 45 -0.36 27.95 -16.80
C ARG A 45 -1.09 28.46 -15.55
N ALA A 46 -0.72 27.95 -14.37
CA ALA A 46 -0.71 28.60 -13.04
C ALA A 46 0.00 27.59 -12.10
N PHE A 47 1.26 27.69 -11.68
CA PHE A 47 2.15 28.75 -11.15
C PHE A 47 1.66 29.40 -9.85
N TRP A 48 2.48 29.17 -8.83
CA TRP A 48 2.40 29.38 -7.39
C TRP A 48 2.39 30.86 -6.95
N GLU A 49 1.45 31.16 -6.02
CA GLU A 49 1.47 32.11 -4.86
C GLU A 49 1.54 33.65 -5.13
N PRO A 50 1.24 34.60 -4.19
CA PRO A 50 0.92 34.44 -2.75
C PRO A 50 0.01 35.50 -1.99
N HIS A 51 -0.20 35.25 -0.68
CA HIS A 51 -0.57 36.07 0.53
C HIS A 51 -1.74 37.09 0.61
N SER A 52 -2.24 37.18 1.87
CA SER A 52 -2.82 38.33 2.60
C SER A 52 -4.31 38.63 2.43
N ASP A 53 -5.07 39.08 3.43
CA ASP A 53 -5.06 39.11 4.92
C ASP A 53 -6.44 39.71 5.29
N SER A 54 -6.87 39.56 6.55
CA SER A 54 -7.87 40.42 7.26
C SER A 54 -9.37 40.26 6.89
N ASP A 55 -10.35 40.37 7.79
CA ASP A 55 -10.47 40.59 9.24
C ASP A 55 -11.95 40.40 9.67
N GLY A 56 -12.20 40.18 10.97
CA GLY A 56 -13.51 40.34 11.66
C GLY A 56 -14.29 39.04 11.93
N SER A 57 -14.37 38.41 13.13
CA SER A 57 -14.68 38.88 14.51
C SER A 57 -15.98 39.68 14.56
N SER A 58 -17.03 39.45 15.36
CA SER A 58 -17.37 38.60 16.51
C SER A 58 -18.94 38.64 16.61
N SER A 59 -19.68 37.76 17.27
CA SER A 59 -19.91 37.82 18.72
C SER A 59 -20.92 36.75 19.17
N SER A 60 -20.54 36.07 20.25
CA SER A 60 -21.34 35.50 21.35
C SER A 60 -22.88 35.54 21.32
N SER A 61 -23.49 34.42 21.71
CA SER A 61 -24.36 34.41 22.88
C SER A 61 -24.45 33.02 23.52
N THR A 62 -24.15 33.02 24.81
CA THR A 62 -24.32 31.95 25.80
C THR A 62 -25.81 31.70 26.05
N SER A 63 -26.20 30.44 26.26
CA SER A 63 -27.08 30.04 27.38
C SER A 63 -27.22 28.52 27.44
N SER A 64 -26.90 28.01 28.63
CA SER A 64 -27.08 26.66 29.14
C SER A 64 -28.54 26.34 29.46
N SER A 65 -28.96 25.07 29.28
CA SER A 65 -29.79 24.35 30.27
C SER A 65 -30.01 22.87 29.88
N THR A 66 -29.39 22.00 30.69
CA THR A 66 -29.98 20.81 31.36
C THR A 66 -30.82 19.77 30.60
N SER A 67 -30.24 18.56 30.59
CA SER A 67 -30.82 17.23 30.86
C SER A 67 -32.07 16.77 30.12
N SER A 68 -31.94 15.63 29.42
CA SER A 68 -32.75 14.42 29.68
C SER A 68 -32.17 13.21 28.95
N SER A 69 -32.01 12.15 29.74
CA SER A 69 -31.71 10.78 29.39
C SER A 69 -32.72 10.19 28.41
N ALA A 70 -32.27 9.39 27.44
CA ALA A 70 -32.98 8.18 26.98
C ALA A 70 -32.11 7.38 26.00
N SER A 71 -31.47 6.35 26.54
CA SER A 71 -31.48 4.97 26.04
C SER A 71 -31.81 4.74 24.55
N SER A 72 -30.80 4.36 23.79
CA SER A 72 -30.92 3.29 22.80
C SER A 72 -29.52 2.71 22.55
N SER A 73 -29.06 1.92 23.53
CA SER A 73 -27.99 0.96 23.32
C SER A 73 -28.48 -0.06 22.30
N ALA A 74 -28.29 0.27 21.03
CA ALA A 74 -28.35 -0.67 19.94
C ALA A 74 -27.25 -1.71 20.18
N SER A 75 -27.67 -2.88 20.64
CA SER A 75 -26.90 -4.10 20.59
C SER A 75 -26.63 -4.42 19.12
N SER A 76 -25.60 -3.82 18.54
CA SER A 76 -25.00 -4.35 17.32
C SER A 76 -24.28 -5.61 17.75
N SER A 77 -25.02 -6.72 17.75
CA SER A 77 -24.50 -8.07 17.69
C SER A 77 -23.35 -8.02 16.69
N ALA A 78 -22.13 -8.27 17.19
CA ALA A 78 -20.98 -8.49 16.34
C ALA A 78 -21.35 -9.68 15.46
N SER A 79 -21.80 -9.39 14.24
CA SER A 79 -21.75 -10.32 13.15
C SER A 79 -20.27 -10.56 12.94
N SER A 80 -19.77 -11.59 13.62
CA SER A 80 -18.55 -12.29 13.26
C SER A 80 -18.75 -12.76 11.83
N GLY A 81 -18.49 -11.85 10.90
CA GLY A 81 -18.28 -12.16 9.51
C GLY A 81 -17.00 -12.98 9.46
N SER A 82 -17.15 -14.28 9.67
CA SER A 82 -16.28 -15.30 9.11
C SER A 82 -16.39 -15.19 7.60
N GLY A 83 -15.79 -14.13 7.05
CA GLY A 83 -15.34 -14.15 5.67
C GLY A 83 -14.37 -15.32 5.57
N SER A 84 -14.60 -16.21 4.62
CA SER A 84 -13.75 -17.36 4.34
C SER A 84 -12.30 -16.93 4.25
N ASP A 85 -11.57 -17.14 5.33
CA ASP A 85 -10.13 -17.03 5.36
C ASP A 85 -9.61 -18.20 4.50
N ASN A 86 -9.01 -17.89 3.36
CA ASN A 86 -8.36 -18.89 2.51
C ASN A 86 -7.10 -19.42 3.23
N GLY A 87 -7.31 -20.37 4.14
CA GLY A 87 -6.41 -21.42 4.58
C GLY A 87 -5.23 -21.05 5.50
N HIS A 88 -4.65 -19.86 5.40
CA HIS A 88 -3.40 -19.55 6.11
C HIS A 88 -3.46 -18.22 6.87
N SER A 89 -3.32 -18.31 8.19
CA SER A 89 -3.17 -17.16 9.08
C SER A 89 -1.72 -17.03 9.56
N TYR A 90 -1.20 -15.81 9.46
CA TYR A 90 0.12 -15.42 9.91
C TYR A 90 0.02 -14.66 11.24
N THR A 91 1.07 -14.71 12.04
CA THR A 91 1.21 -13.87 13.25
C THR A 91 2.48 -13.04 13.11
N GLY A 92 2.38 -11.75 13.40
CA GLY A 92 3.48 -10.80 13.28
C GLY A 92 3.20 -9.50 14.02
N GLN A 93 4.08 -8.53 13.86
CA GLN A 93 3.90 -7.21 14.44
C GLN A 93 3.19 -6.27 13.46
N ALA A 94 2.47 -5.31 14.02
CA ALA A 94 1.92 -4.17 13.27
C ALA A 94 2.62 -2.88 13.67
N THR A 95 3.07 -2.10 12.70
CA THR A 95 3.50 -0.69 12.87
C THR A 95 2.74 0.21 11.92
N TYR A 96 3.10 1.50 11.84
CA TYR A 96 2.61 2.38 10.80
C TYR A 96 3.71 3.29 10.23
N TYR A 97 3.50 3.73 8.99
CA TYR A 97 4.38 4.66 8.28
C TYR A 97 3.59 5.84 7.69
N THR A 98 4.29 6.80 7.08
CA THR A 98 3.68 7.87 6.29
C THR A 98 3.73 7.49 4.81
N PRO A 99 2.59 7.21 4.15
CA PRO A 99 2.57 6.75 2.77
C PRO A 99 2.97 7.81 1.75
N GLY A 100 3.47 7.34 0.61
CA GLY A 100 3.85 8.12 -0.57
C GLY A 100 3.76 7.24 -1.83
N LEU A 101 4.78 7.28 -2.69
CA LEU A 101 4.92 6.33 -3.79
C LEU A 101 5.44 4.98 -3.27
N GLY A 102 4.59 3.96 -3.29
CA GLY A 102 4.94 2.61 -2.84
C GLY A 102 5.64 1.78 -3.92
N ALA A 103 6.24 0.66 -3.50
CA ALA A 103 6.91 -0.31 -4.37
C ALA A 103 6.01 -0.92 -5.45
N CYS A 104 4.69 -0.87 -5.29
CA CYS A 104 3.73 -1.25 -6.32
C CYS A 104 3.52 -0.18 -7.41
N GLY A 105 4.30 0.91 -7.40
CA GLY A 105 4.19 2.00 -8.38
C GLY A 105 2.92 2.84 -8.24
N LYS A 106 2.28 2.83 -7.05
CA LYS A 106 1.07 3.59 -6.75
C LYS A 106 1.35 4.59 -5.65
N SER A 107 0.87 5.83 -5.83
CA SER A 107 0.84 6.81 -4.76
C SER A 107 -0.32 6.54 -3.82
N SER A 108 -0.07 6.65 -2.53
CA SER A 108 -1.09 6.52 -1.49
C SER A 108 -0.83 7.53 -0.38
N SER A 109 -1.85 7.74 0.46
CA SER A 109 -1.89 8.75 1.49
C SER A 109 -2.15 8.14 2.87
N SER A 110 -2.00 8.96 3.91
CA SER A 110 -2.25 8.52 5.29
C SER A 110 -3.72 8.17 5.59
N SER A 111 -4.66 8.61 4.74
CA SER A 111 -6.10 8.33 4.86
C SER A 111 -6.52 6.98 4.25
N ASP A 112 -5.69 6.38 3.39
CA ASP A 112 -6.05 5.17 2.67
C ASP A 112 -5.90 3.92 3.56
N LEU A 113 -6.75 2.91 3.35
CA LEU A 113 -6.62 1.62 4.05
C LEU A 113 -5.64 0.70 3.34
N ILE A 114 -4.36 0.97 3.54
CA ILE A 114 -3.26 0.29 2.87
C ILE A 114 -2.24 -0.27 3.85
N VAL A 115 -1.37 -1.14 3.34
CA VAL A 115 -0.28 -1.76 4.09
C VAL A 115 0.94 -1.99 3.21
N ALA A 116 2.12 -1.91 3.82
CA ALA A 116 3.36 -2.43 3.27
C ALA A 116 3.62 -3.82 3.86
N VAL A 117 3.89 -4.81 3.00
CA VAL A 117 4.31 -6.16 3.44
C VAL A 117 5.82 -6.23 3.57
N SER A 118 6.32 -7.16 4.38
CA SER A 118 7.77 -7.30 4.56
C SER A 118 8.51 -7.52 3.24
N HIS A 119 9.73 -7.00 3.14
CA HIS A 119 10.59 -7.27 1.98
C HIS A 119 10.79 -8.77 1.73
N LYS A 120 10.93 -9.58 2.78
CA LYS A 120 11.10 -11.03 2.66
C LYS A 120 9.91 -11.69 1.99
N LEU A 121 8.70 -11.24 2.29
CA LEU A 121 7.49 -11.73 1.66
C LEU A 121 7.36 -11.15 0.25
N PHE A 122 7.53 -9.84 0.09
CA PHE A 122 7.41 -9.15 -1.20
C PHE A 122 8.36 -9.75 -2.26
N ASP A 123 9.62 -9.95 -1.91
CA ASP A 123 10.65 -10.37 -2.86
C ASP A 123 10.44 -11.80 -3.36
N LYS A 124 9.76 -12.65 -2.58
CA LYS A 124 9.36 -14.02 -3.02
C LYS A 124 8.38 -14.02 -4.18
N TYR A 125 7.62 -12.94 -4.34
CA TYR A 125 6.61 -12.76 -5.42
C TYR A 125 7.11 -11.81 -6.52
N SER A 126 8.40 -11.46 -6.49
CA SER A 126 9.00 -10.60 -7.50
C SER A 126 9.13 -11.31 -8.84
N ASN A 127 8.84 -10.58 -9.92
CA ASN A 127 9.03 -10.99 -11.32
C ASN A 127 10.07 -10.09 -12.02
N GLY A 128 10.89 -9.37 -11.26
CA GLY A 128 11.88 -8.42 -11.75
C GLY A 128 11.42 -6.96 -11.75
N ASN A 129 10.11 -6.69 -11.87
CA ASN A 129 9.54 -5.35 -11.72
C ASN A 129 8.73 -5.27 -10.42
N PRO A 130 9.15 -4.48 -9.41
CA PRO A 130 8.42 -4.36 -8.15
C PRO A 130 7.00 -3.81 -8.34
N ASN A 131 6.77 -3.00 -9.37
CA ASN A 131 5.44 -2.43 -9.65
C ASN A 131 4.41 -3.50 -10.07
N ASP A 132 4.88 -4.61 -10.64
CA ASP A 132 4.07 -5.73 -11.13
C ASP A 132 4.17 -6.96 -10.20
N ASN A 133 4.58 -6.76 -8.95
CA ASN A 133 4.69 -7.84 -7.98
C ASN A 133 3.33 -8.50 -7.72
N GLY A 134 3.29 -9.83 -7.61
CA GLY A 134 2.04 -10.58 -7.45
C GLY A 134 1.24 -10.29 -6.17
N LEU A 135 1.85 -9.62 -5.18
CA LEU A 135 1.18 -9.17 -3.97
C LEU A 135 0.51 -7.79 -4.13
N CYS A 136 0.92 -6.98 -5.10
CA CYS A 136 0.36 -5.66 -5.31
C CYS A 136 -1.15 -5.73 -5.56
N GLY A 137 -1.92 -4.95 -4.83
CA GLY A 137 -3.39 -4.94 -4.92
C GLY A 137 -4.09 -6.08 -4.18
N LYS A 138 -3.36 -7.07 -3.64
CA LYS A 138 -3.95 -8.11 -2.78
C LYS A 138 -4.47 -7.48 -1.49
N LYS A 139 -5.52 -8.09 -0.92
CA LYS A 139 -6.11 -7.65 0.34
C LYS A 139 -5.67 -8.54 1.49
N ILE A 140 -5.46 -7.91 2.64
CA ILE A 140 -5.14 -8.57 3.90
C ILE A 140 -6.19 -8.18 4.92
N LYS A 141 -6.76 -9.17 5.62
CA LYS A 141 -7.54 -8.95 6.83
C LYS A 141 -6.62 -9.11 8.04
N ALA A 142 -6.40 -8.03 8.77
CA ALA A 142 -5.61 -8.00 10.00
C ALA A 142 -6.53 -7.95 11.21
N THR A 143 -6.19 -8.69 12.27
CA THR A 143 -6.93 -8.75 13.54
C THR A 143 -5.98 -8.62 14.72
N TYR A 144 -6.29 -7.72 15.65
CA TYR A 144 -5.56 -7.50 16.89
C TYR A 144 -6.54 -7.24 18.04
N GLN A 145 -6.45 -8.02 19.12
CA GLN A 145 -7.28 -7.87 20.33
C GLN A 145 -8.79 -7.69 20.04
N GLY A 146 -9.33 -8.49 19.11
CA GLY A 146 -10.75 -8.47 18.74
C GLY A 146 -11.17 -7.37 17.76
N LYS A 147 -10.25 -6.50 17.33
CA LYS A 147 -10.49 -5.51 16.27
C LYS A 147 -9.89 -5.98 14.95
N SER A 148 -10.59 -5.72 13.86
CA SER A 148 -10.12 -6.11 12.52
C SER A 148 -10.19 -4.97 11.51
N THR A 149 -9.32 -5.03 10.50
CA THR A 149 -9.37 -4.13 9.34
C THR A 149 -8.91 -4.88 8.10
N THR A 150 -9.45 -4.51 6.94
CA THR A 150 -9.01 -5.03 5.63
C THR A 150 -8.25 -3.93 4.91
N VAL A 151 -7.06 -4.24 4.43
CA VAL A 151 -6.12 -3.31 3.81
C VAL A 151 -5.61 -3.84 2.48
N THR A 152 -5.26 -2.93 1.57
CA THR A 152 -4.65 -3.27 0.29
C THR A 152 -3.13 -3.18 0.38
N VAL A 153 -2.43 -4.19 -0.13
CA VAL A 153 -0.97 -4.19 -0.26
C VAL A 153 -0.55 -3.24 -1.38
N VAL A 154 0.24 -2.23 -1.05
CA VAL A 154 0.72 -1.23 -2.02
C VAL A 154 2.23 -0.97 -1.94
N ASP A 155 2.90 -1.54 -0.94
CA ASP A 155 4.30 -1.20 -0.68
C ASP A 155 5.08 -2.35 -0.02
N ARG A 156 6.40 -2.16 0.03
CA ARG A 156 7.41 -3.09 0.55
C ARG A 156 8.12 -2.47 1.75
N CYS A 157 7.96 -3.08 2.92
CA CYS A 157 8.65 -2.67 4.15
C CYS A 157 10.04 -3.31 4.27
N THR A 158 11.09 -2.49 4.08
CA THR A 158 12.50 -2.94 4.13
C THR A 158 12.98 -3.31 5.54
N GLY A 159 12.39 -2.71 6.58
CA GLY A 159 12.74 -2.98 7.98
C GLY A 159 11.92 -4.08 8.68
N CYS A 160 10.91 -4.63 8.01
CA CYS A 160 9.97 -5.57 8.60
C CYS A 160 10.51 -7.01 8.62
N LYS A 161 10.19 -7.76 9.70
CA LYS A 161 10.33 -9.22 9.70
C LYS A 161 9.30 -9.86 8.77
N GLU A 162 9.48 -11.13 8.44
CA GLU A 162 8.74 -11.81 7.37
C GLU A 162 7.22 -11.66 7.44
N THR A 163 6.64 -11.75 8.63
CA THR A 163 5.18 -11.66 8.85
C THR A 163 4.74 -10.33 9.45
N ASP A 164 5.66 -9.37 9.63
CA ASP A 164 5.33 -8.02 10.10
C ASP A 164 4.68 -7.20 8.98
N LEU A 165 3.73 -6.35 9.36
CA LEU A 165 2.99 -5.45 8.47
C LEU A 165 3.14 -4.00 8.91
N ASP A 166 3.34 -3.10 7.96
CA ASP A 166 3.46 -1.66 8.22
C ASP A 166 2.28 -0.90 7.60
N PHE A 167 1.37 -0.41 8.44
CA PHE A 167 0.07 0.10 8.01
C PHE A 167 0.11 1.60 7.69
N SER A 168 -0.85 2.10 6.93
CA SER A 168 -1.14 3.54 6.99
C SER A 168 -1.61 3.94 8.39
N PRO A 169 -1.52 5.23 8.77
CA PRO A 169 -2.03 5.73 10.04
C PRO A 169 -3.52 5.43 10.24
N THR A 170 -4.32 5.59 9.18
CA THR A 170 -5.76 5.34 9.23
C THR A 170 -6.08 3.86 9.39
N ALA A 171 -5.34 2.96 8.73
CA ALA A 171 -5.53 1.53 8.94
C ALA A 171 -5.09 1.07 10.34
N PHE A 172 -3.95 1.56 10.84
CA PHE A 172 -3.45 1.21 12.17
C PHE A 172 -4.45 1.61 13.27
N THR A 173 -5.08 2.78 13.15
CA THR A 173 -6.07 3.25 14.14
C THR A 173 -7.31 2.38 14.24
N LYS A 174 -7.62 1.56 13.23
CA LYS A 174 -8.67 0.54 13.31
C LYS A 174 -8.30 -0.61 14.24
N LEU A 175 -7.00 -0.89 14.42
CA LEU A 175 -6.48 -1.95 15.29
C LEU A 175 -6.16 -1.41 16.69
N ALA A 176 -5.48 -0.26 16.80
CA ALA A 176 -5.11 0.33 18.09
C ALA A 176 -4.81 1.84 17.97
N ALA A 177 -4.77 2.55 19.09
CA ALA A 177 -4.34 3.96 19.09
C ALA A 177 -2.89 4.08 18.62
N LYS A 178 -2.57 5.08 17.77
CA LYS A 178 -1.21 5.32 17.24
C LYS A 178 -0.15 5.47 18.32
N SER A 179 -0.52 5.95 19.52
CA SER A 179 0.40 6.07 20.66
C SER A 179 1.03 4.75 21.11
N LYS A 180 0.47 3.60 20.71
CA LYS A 180 1.09 2.29 20.93
C LYS A 180 2.34 2.08 20.06
N GLY A 181 2.42 2.69 18.88
CA GLY A 181 3.54 2.61 17.94
C GLY A 181 3.72 1.25 17.25
N ARG A 182 3.68 0.17 18.02
CA ARG A 182 3.91 -1.21 17.60
C ARG A 182 2.99 -2.15 18.36
N LEU A 183 2.38 -3.09 17.67
CA LEU A 183 1.51 -4.13 18.24
C LEU A 183 2.19 -5.48 18.00
N ASN A 184 2.31 -6.28 19.05
CA ASN A 184 2.82 -7.66 18.94
C ASN A 184 1.65 -8.62 18.76
N ASP A 185 1.90 -9.81 18.20
CA ASP A 185 0.90 -10.88 18.09
C ASP A 185 -0.37 -10.52 17.30
N MET A 186 -0.26 -9.62 16.33
CA MET A 186 -1.33 -9.34 15.38
C MET A 186 -1.44 -10.51 14.39
N LYS A 187 -2.67 -10.98 14.15
CA LYS A 187 -2.96 -12.07 13.21
C LYS A 187 -3.46 -11.51 11.89
N TRP A 188 -3.08 -12.13 10.78
CA TRP A 188 -3.59 -11.71 9.48
C TRP A 188 -3.67 -12.85 8.47
N SER A 189 -4.49 -12.68 7.45
CA SER A 189 -4.69 -13.60 6.33
C SER A 189 -4.88 -12.81 5.03
N PHE A 190 -4.49 -13.39 3.89
CA PHE A 190 -4.93 -12.87 2.60
C PHE A 190 -6.43 -13.16 2.41
N VAL A 191 -7.14 -12.20 1.83
CA VAL A 191 -8.57 -12.33 1.50
C VAL A 191 -8.81 -12.00 0.03
N GLU A 192 -9.84 -12.61 -0.56
CA GLU A 192 -10.27 -12.35 -1.94
C GLU A 192 -11.11 -11.08 -2.07
#